data_AF-A0A973SSJ0-F1
#
_entry.id   AF-A0A973SSJ0-F1
#
_cell.length_a   1.000
_cell.length_b   1.000
_cell.length_c   1.000
_cell.angle_alpha   90.00
_cell.angle_beta   90.00
_cell.angle_gamma   90.00
#
_symmetry.space_group_name_H-M   'P 1'
#
loop_
_entity.id
_entity.type
_entity.pdbx_description
1 polymer ?
#
loop_
_entity_poly.entity_id
_entity_poly.type
_entity_poly.pdbx_seq_one_letter_code
_entity_poly.pdbx_strand_id
1 'polypeptide(L)' 'KRLAAVPGDPIPRDAVPALRDAPGSRVPDGHLVVLGDNPARSYDSRRTGYLKADRLFGVVLRKLTPPTER' A
#
# COMPACT_ATOMS: atom_id res chain seq x y z
N LYS A 1 5.02 -3.39 4.69
CA LYS A 1 3.99 -2.51 4.08
C LYS A 1 2.65 -3.20 4.22
N ARG A 2 1.57 -2.44 4.34
CA ARG A 2 0.20 -2.92 4.48
C ARG A 2 -0.63 -2.39 3.31
N LEU A 3 -1.62 -3.16 2.87
CA LEU A 3 -2.64 -2.68 1.95
C LEU A 3 -3.55 -1.70 2.69
N ALA A 4 -3.66 -0.49 2.16
CA ALA A 4 -4.54 0.55 2.68
C ALA A 4 -5.85 0.64 1.90
N ALA A 5 -5.85 0.27 0.62
CA ALA A 5 -7.03 0.14 -0.22
C ALA A 5 -6.76 -0.82 -1.40
N VAL A 6 -7.78 -1.57 -1.82
CA VAL A 6 -7.79 -2.51 -2.95
C VAL A 6 -8.83 -2.07 -4.00
N PRO A 7 -8.92 -2.70 -5.19
CA PRO A 7 -9.91 -2.32 -6.19
C PRO A 7 -11.34 -2.27 -5.64
N GLY A 8 -12.07 -1.22 -6.00
CA GLY A 8 -13.43 -0.98 -5.52
C GLY A 8 -13.53 -0.20 -4.20
N ASP A 9 -12.47 -0.18 -3.37
CA ASP A 9 -12.45 0.64 -2.15
C ASP A 9 -12.47 2.14 -2.49
N PRO A 10 -12.94 3.02 -1.58
CA PRO A 10 -12.77 4.46 -1.75
C PRO A 10 -11.30 4.87 -1.91
N ILE A 11 -11.03 5.86 -2.77
CA ILE A 11 -9.67 6.41 -2.91
C ILE A 11 -9.29 7.14 -1.60
N PRO A 12 -8.20 6.74 -0.90
CA PRO A 12 -7.83 7.32 0.40
C PRO A 12 -7.10 8.66 0.25
N ARG A 13 -7.79 9.69 -0.26
CA ARG A 13 -7.21 10.99 -0.66
C ARG A 13 -6.53 11.73 0.49
N ASP A 14 -7.08 11.63 1.70
CA ASP A 14 -6.52 12.33 2.87
C ASP A 14 -5.21 11.71 3.35
N ALA A 15 -5.11 10.37 3.29
CA ALA A 15 -3.92 9.63 3.72
C ALA A 15 -2.85 9.53 2.63
N VAL A 16 -3.21 9.76 1.36
CA VAL A 16 -2.34 9.53 0.19
C VAL A 16 -2.34 10.77 -0.71
N PRO A 17 -1.44 11.75 -0.45
CA PRO A 17 -1.38 13.00 -1.20
C PRO A 17 -1.22 12.81 -2.71
N ALA A 18 -0.44 11.81 -3.15
CA ALA A 18 -0.26 11.49 -4.55
C ALA A 18 -1.55 11.03 -5.28
N LEU A 19 -2.63 10.74 -4.55
CA LEU A 19 -3.94 10.37 -5.09
C LEU A 19 -5.01 11.45 -4.86
N ARG A 20 -4.64 12.63 -4.33
CA ARG A 20 -5.59 13.71 -4.02
C ARG A 20 -6.49 14.05 -5.20
N ASP A 21 -5.92 14.09 -6.40
CA ASP A 21 -6.61 14.46 -7.64
C ASP A 21 -6.85 13.27 -8.59
N ALA A 22 -6.65 12.03 -8.10
CA ALA A 22 -6.90 10.84 -8.92
C ALA A 22 -8.37 10.81 -9.39
N PRO A 23 -8.66 10.43 -10.64
CA PRO A 23 -10.03 10.43 -11.15
C PRO A 23 -10.92 9.37 -10.46
N GLY A 24 -12.23 9.62 -10.44
CA GLY A 24 -13.23 8.71 -9.87
C GLY A 24 -13.33 8.77 -8.35
N SER A 25 -14.05 7.81 -7.74
CA SER A 25 -14.22 7.73 -6.29
C SER A 25 -13.68 6.44 -5.69
N ARG A 26 -13.38 5.45 -6.53
CA ARG A 26 -12.94 4.12 -6.14
C ARG A 26 -11.59 3.79 -6.76
N VAL A 27 -10.79 3.00 -6.04
CA VAL A 27 -9.53 2.45 -6.55
C VAL A 27 -9.84 1.62 -7.81
N PRO A 28 -9.21 1.91 -8.96
CA PRO A 28 -9.49 1.18 -10.19
C PRO A 28 -9.03 -0.28 -10.11
N ASP A 29 -9.59 -1.12 -10.98
CA ASP A 29 -9.12 -2.48 -11.16
C ASP A 29 -7.63 -2.54 -11.48
N GLY A 30 -6.96 -3.57 -10.96
CA GLY A 30 -5.51 -3.76 -11.12
C GLY A 30 -4.64 -2.75 -10.36
N HIS A 31 -5.21 -1.91 -9.48
CA HIS A 31 -4.47 -0.95 -8.66
C HIS A 31 -4.62 -1.24 -7.16
N LEU A 32 -3.55 -0.97 -6.43
CA LEU A 32 -3.45 -1.13 -4.99
C LEU A 32 -2.89 0.15 -4.37
N VAL A 33 -3.29 0.43 -3.13
CA VAL A 33 -2.67 1.45 -2.30
C VAL A 33 -1.96 0.76 -1.16
N VAL A 34 -0.65 0.97 -1.00
CA VAL A 34 0.13 0.39 0.09
C VAL A 34 0.79 1.47 0.93
N LEU A 35 0.84 1.26 2.24
CA LEU A 35 1.51 2.14 3.18
C LEU A 35 2.53 1.35 3.99
N GLY A 36 3.71 1.92 4.18
CA GLY A 36 4.68 1.42 5.15
C GLY A 36 4.40 1.94 6.55
N ASP A 37 4.64 1.06 7.54
CA ASP A 37 4.38 1.35 8.96
C ASP A 37 5.34 2.40 9.57
N ASN A 38 6.42 2.75 8.86
CA ASN A 38 7.31 3.87 9.23
C ASN A 38 7.16 5.01 8.20
N PRO A 39 6.26 5.99 8.44
CA PRO A 39 6.00 7.09 7.51
C PRO A 39 7.24 7.89 7.12
N ALA A 40 8.16 8.14 8.06
CA ALA A 40 9.34 8.96 7.83
C ALA A 40 10.33 8.34 6.84
N ARG A 41 10.36 6.99 6.74
CA ARG A 41 11.33 6.26 5.92
C ARG A 41 10.71 5.44 4.79
N SER A 42 9.38 5.42 4.66
CA SER A 42 8.72 4.59 3.65
C SER A 42 8.60 5.30 2.31
N TYR A 43 9.06 4.64 1.24
CA TYR A 43 8.73 5.00 -0.14
C TYR A 43 7.54 4.15 -0.59
N ASP A 44 6.34 4.72 -0.62
CA ASP A 44 5.09 4.02 -0.86
C ASP A 44 4.05 4.91 -1.55
N SER A 45 2.78 4.48 -1.55
CA SER A 45 1.71 5.16 -2.28
C SER A 45 1.54 6.63 -1.91
N ARG A 46 1.95 7.09 -0.72
CA ARG A 46 1.96 8.53 -0.39
C ARG A 46 2.78 9.35 -1.38
N ARG A 47 3.82 8.75 -1.96
CA ARG A 47 4.73 9.37 -2.93
C ARG A 47 4.44 8.93 -4.37
N THR A 48 4.09 7.66 -4.58
CA THR A 48 3.97 7.08 -5.93
C THR A 48 2.53 6.95 -6.43
N GLY A 49 1.54 7.17 -5.58
CA GLY A 49 0.14 6.86 -5.88
C GLY A 49 -0.10 5.36 -5.94
N TYR A 50 -0.83 4.90 -6.96
CA TYR A 50 -1.18 3.49 -7.08
C TYR A 50 0.04 2.60 -7.38
N LEU A 51 -0.03 1.36 -6.89
CA LEU A 51 0.79 0.25 -7.35
C LEU A 51 -0.05 -0.67 -8.23
N LYS A 52 0.55 -1.23 -9.28
CA LYS A 52 -0.09 -2.25 -10.10
C LYS A 52 -0.18 -3.57 -9.34
N ALA A 53 -1.33 -4.22 -9.40
CA ALA A 53 -1.59 -5.50 -8.73
C ALA A 53 -0.72 -6.64 -9.28
N ASP A 54 -0.29 -6.57 -10.54
CA ASP A 54 0.64 -7.51 -11.16
C ASP A 54 2.06 -7.48 -10.56
N ARG A 55 2.39 -6.47 -9.74
CA ARG A 55 3.62 -6.38 -8.95
C ARG A 55 3.47 -6.96 -7.54
N LEU A 56 2.31 -7.52 -7.19
CA LEU A 56 2.11 -8.23 -5.93
C LEU A 56 2.61 -9.67 -6.07
N PHE A 57 3.79 -9.95 -5.51
CA PHE A 57 4.39 -11.30 -5.54
C PHE A 57 3.93 -12.21 -4.39
N GLY A 58 3.42 -11.64 -3.30
CA GLY A 58 2.99 -12.43 -2.15
C GLY A 58 2.58 -11.57 -0.96
N VAL A 59 1.98 -12.23 0.04
CA VAL A 59 1.53 -11.62 1.29
C VAL A 59 2.38 -12.08 2.46
N VAL A 60 2.71 -11.16 3.37
CA VAL A 60 3.46 -11.51 4.59
C VAL A 60 2.48 -12.08 5.60
N LEU A 61 2.63 -13.38 5.93
CA LEU A 61 1.72 -14.08 6.85
C LEU A 61 2.07 -13.84 8.32
N ARG A 62 3.36 -13.84 8.66
CA ARG A 62 3.83 -13.66 10.03
C ARG A 62 5.22 -13.05 10.07
N LYS A 63 5.55 -12.42 11.20
CA LYS A 63 6.93 -12.10 11.55
C LYS A 63 7.64 -13.39 11.98
N LEU A 64 8.89 -13.51 11.59
CA LEU A 64 9.76 -14.57 12.09
C LEU A 64 10.47 -14.05 13.34
N THR A 65 10.43 -14.82 14.42
CA THR A 65 11.33 -14.58 15.55
C THR A 65 12.72 -15.05 15.12
N PRO A 66 13.78 -14.25 15.33
CA PRO A 66 15.14 -14.74 15.11
C PRO A 66 15.37 -15.99 15.97
N PRO A 67 16.25 -16.91 15.52
CA PRO A 67 16.68 -18.01 16.36
C PRO A 67 17.25 -17.45 17.67
N THR A 68 16.88 -18.04 18.81
CA THR A 68 17.62 -17.80 20.05
C THR A 68 19.01 -18.40 19.87
N GLU A 69 20.06 -17.58 19.94
CA GLU A 69 21.44 -18.10 20.05
C GLU A 69 21.51 -19.01 21.28
N ARG A 70 22.03 -20.23 21.10
CA ARG A 70 22.39 -21.15 22.19
C ARG A 70 23.88 -21.11 22.40
#